data_AF-A0A9E2C7Z8-F1
#
_entry.id   AF-A0A9E2C7Z8-F1
#
_cell.length_a   1.000
_cell.length_b   1.000
_cell.length_c   1.000
_cell.angle_alpha   90.00
_cell.angle_beta   90.00
_cell.angle_gamma   90.00
#
_symmetry.space_group_name_H-M   'P 1'
#
loop_
_entity.id
_entity.type
_entity.pdbx_description
1 polymer ?
#
loop_
_entity_poly.entity_id
_entity_poly.type
_entity_poly.pdbx_seq_one_letter_code
_entity_poly.pdbx_strand_id
1 'polypeptide(L)'
;MIRILGSALLAALFALSPAHASDDTSPEAIPPTTDVSGLPPLGPEWHDSNPYRGNAAVLDTGRALYNEACARCHGVDANNRNHVGPNLLRLQRGCKKVTEPELKPRCEADVDHYFAKTVRQGKRVLDIQHMPAWEGVLGQEAVWAIRSFVESRSR
;
A
#
# COMPACT_ATOMS: atom_id res chain seq x y z
N MET A 1 28.10 75.73 -6.34
CA MET A 1 29.13 74.81 -5.83
C MET A 1 28.45 73.61 -5.19
N ILE A 2 28.98 72.42 -5.45
CA ILE A 2 28.44 71.06 -5.19
C ILE A 2 28.59 70.65 -3.71
N ARG A 3 27.68 69.79 -3.19
CA ARG A 3 27.88 68.55 -2.37
C ARG A 3 26.59 68.22 -1.55
N ILE A 4 25.76 67.21 -1.86
CA ILE A 4 25.88 65.72 -1.77
C ILE A 4 25.68 65.15 -0.33
N LEU A 5 24.60 64.35 -0.20
CA LEU A 5 24.31 63.19 0.69
C LEU A 5 24.11 63.49 2.20
N GLY A 6 23.15 62.89 2.93
CA GLY A 6 22.39 61.65 2.74
C GLY A 6 22.60 60.75 3.97
N SER A 7 21.53 60.18 4.54
CA SER A 7 21.48 58.95 5.38
C SER A 7 20.25 58.99 6.30
N ALA A 8 19.52 57.93 6.61
CA ALA A 8 19.32 56.60 6.05
C ALA A 8 18.14 56.05 6.87
N LEU A 9 16.99 55.79 6.24
CA LEU A 9 15.84 55.18 6.91
C LEU A 9 16.09 53.66 6.94
N LEU A 10 16.53 53.13 8.08
CA LEU A 10 16.75 51.70 8.26
C LEU A 10 15.38 50.99 8.39
N ALA A 11 14.85 50.49 7.27
CA ALA A 11 13.70 49.60 7.27
C ALA A 11 14.14 48.20 7.74
N ALA A 12 13.69 47.79 8.93
CA ALA A 12 13.90 46.44 9.44
C ALA A 12 13.04 45.45 8.63
N LEU A 13 13.65 44.84 7.62
CA LEU A 13 13.11 43.67 6.92
C LEU A 13 13.28 42.46 7.83
N PHE A 14 12.23 42.10 8.58
CA PHE A 14 12.10 40.78 9.16
C PHE A 14 12.01 39.78 8.00
N ALA A 15 13.10 39.07 7.73
CA ALA A 15 13.10 37.96 6.79
C ALA A 15 12.16 36.88 7.34
N LEU A 16 11.04 36.66 6.66
CA LEU A 16 10.26 35.43 6.79
C LEU A 16 11.17 34.29 6.33
N SER A 17 11.78 33.58 7.27
CA SER A 17 12.41 32.30 6.96
C SER A 17 11.33 31.36 6.43
N PRO A 18 11.52 30.70 5.27
CA PRO A 18 10.62 29.64 4.86
C PRO A 18 10.66 28.58 5.95
N ALA A 19 9.48 28.19 6.45
CA ALA A 19 9.36 27.05 7.34
C ALA A 19 10.00 25.85 6.63
N HIS A 20 11.02 25.26 7.24
CA HIS A 20 11.55 23.98 6.81
C HIS A 20 10.40 22.98 6.93
N ALA A 21 9.78 22.62 5.80
CA ALA A 21 9.01 21.40 5.74
C ALA A 21 9.98 20.28 6.15
N SER A 22 9.69 19.60 7.27
CA SER A 22 10.36 18.35 7.57
C SER A 22 10.14 17.44 6.37
N ASP A 23 11.20 17.05 5.70
CA ASP A 23 11.16 16.08 4.61
C ASP A 23 10.78 14.73 5.23
N ASP A 24 9.47 14.51 5.40
CA ASP A 24 8.93 13.26 5.89
C ASP A 24 9.14 12.21 4.80
N THR A 25 10.26 11.49 4.92
CA THR A 25 10.66 10.44 3.99
C THR A 25 9.85 9.14 4.17
N SER A 26 8.80 9.14 5.00
CA SER A 26 7.96 7.97 5.16
C SER A 26 7.22 7.63 3.86
N PRO A 27 7.02 6.32 3.57
CA PRO A 27 6.27 5.92 2.39
C PRO A 27 4.80 6.36 2.50
N GLU A 28 4.29 7.02 1.46
CA GLU A 28 2.88 7.43 1.35
C GLU A 28 2.07 6.46 0.45
N ALA A 29 0.77 6.31 0.74
CA ALA A 29 -0.17 5.59 -0.12
C ALA A 29 -0.67 6.50 -1.26
N ILE A 30 -0.09 6.35 -2.44
CA ILE A 30 -0.53 7.08 -3.64
C ILE A 30 -1.68 6.30 -4.30
N PRO A 31 -2.85 6.90 -4.52
CA PRO A 31 -3.96 6.23 -5.20
C PRO A 31 -3.54 5.68 -6.58
N PRO A 32 -3.83 4.41 -6.89
CA PRO A 32 -3.59 3.86 -8.22
C PRO A 32 -4.53 4.50 -9.26
N THR A 33 -4.12 4.42 -10.52
CA THR A 33 -4.90 4.89 -11.68
C THR A 33 -5.69 3.78 -12.36
N THR A 34 -5.39 2.51 -12.03
CA THR A 34 -6.11 1.35 -12.56
C THR A 34 -7.61 1.44 -12.25
N ASP A 35 -8.45 1.28 -13.27
CA ASP A 35 -9.91 1.24 -13.13
C ASP A 35 -10.37 -0.05 -12.42
N VAL A 36 -11.18 0.13 -11.38
CA VAL A 36 -11.74 -0.94 -10.56
C VAL A 36 -13.23 -1.18 -10.81
N SER A 37 -13.87 -0.39 -11.69
CA SER A 37 -15.31 -0.46 -11.95
C SER A 37 -15.75 -1.80 -12.55
N GLY A 38 -14.83 -2.54 -13.18
CA GLY A 38 -15.08 -3.89 -13.72
C GLY A 38 -14.99 -5.03 -12.70
N LEU A 39 -14.62 -4.75 -11.43
CA LEU A 39 -14.56 -5.79 -10.39
C LEU A 39 -15.97 -6.13 -9.86
N PRO A 40 -16.25 -7.41 -9.52
CA PRO A 40 -17.56 -7.77 -8.94
C PRO A 40 -17.80 -7.06 -7.60
N PRO A 41 -18.87 -6.29 -7.41
CA PRO A 41 -19.03 -5.46 -6.20
C PRO A 41 -19.13 -6.31 -4.93
N LEU A 42 -18.52 -5.84 -3.84
CA LEU A 42 -18.49 -6.56 -2.55
C LEU A 42 -19.36 -5.91 -1.47
N GLY A 43 -19.86 -4.69 -1.72
CA GLY A 43 -20.69 -3.94 -0.78
C GLY A 43 -19.87 -3.09 0.18
N PRO A 44 -20.52 -2.47 1.18
CA PRO A 44 -19.83 -1.56 2.12
C PRO A 44 -19.11 -2.31 3.25
N GLU A 45 -19.59 -3.48 3.64
CA GLU A 45 -19.01 -4.27 4.73
C GLU A 45 -17.77 -5.02 4.26
N TRP A 46 -16.69 -4.94 5.02
CA TRP A 46 -15.46 -5.65 4.71
C TRP A 46 -15.63 -7.16 4.90
N HIS A 47 -15.22 -7.94 3.89
CA HIS A 47 -15.12 -9.38 4.03
C HIS A 47 -13.93 -9.78 4.91
N ASP A 48 -14.08 -10.86 5.69
CA ASP A 48 -13.00 -11.39 6.55
C ASP A 48 -12.02 -12.30 5.79
N SER A 49 -12.43 -12.82 4.63
CA SER A 49 -11.66 -13.73 3.78
C SER A 49 -11.79 -13.33 2.32
N ASN A 50 -10.84 -13.73 1.46
CA ASN A 50 -10.81 -13.33 0.06
C ASN A 50 -12.03 -13.86 -0.74
N PRO A 51 -13.00 -13.01 -1.10
CA PRO A 51 -14.19 -13.44 -1.84
C PRO A 51 -13.91 -13.73 -3.32
N TYR A 52 -12.76 -13.29 -3.84
CA TYR A 52 -12.36 -13.51 -5.22
C TYR A 52 -11.37 -14.67 -5.41
N ARG A 53 -11.13 -15.49 -4.37
CA ARG A 53 -10.20 -16.61 -4.46
C ARG A 53 -10.53 -17.51 -5.65
N GLY A 54 -9.56 -17.70 -6.54
CA GLY A 54 -9.71 -18.53 -7.74
C GLY A 54 -10.49 -17.89 -8.88
N ASN A 55 -10.98 -16.65 -8.73
CA ASN A 55 -11.64 -15.93 -9.80
C ASN A 55 -10.62 -15.37 -10.81
N ALA A 56 -10.56 -15.94 -12.01
CA ALA A 56 -9.64 -15.49 -13.05
C ALA A 56 -9.93 -14.07 -13.55
N ALA A 57 -11.20 -13.63 -13.50
CA ALA A 57 -11.63 -12.34 -14.05
C ALA A 57 -11.04 -11.13 -13.30
N VAL A 58 -10.56 -11.30 -12.06
CA VAL A 58 -9.99 -10.19 -11.27
C VAL A 58 -8.47 -10.12 -11.35
N LEU A 59 -7.80 -11.11 -11.95
CA LEU A 59 -6.35 -11.26 -11.83
C LEU A 59 -5.57 -10.16 -12.56
N ASP A 60 -6.03 -9.73 -13.74
CA ASP A 60 -5.36 -8.68 -14.52
C ASP A 60 -5.46 -7.32 -13.82
N THR A 61 -6.66 -6.95 -13.36
CA THR A 61 -6.87 -5.75 -12.53
C THR A 61 -6.06 -5.82 -11.23
N GLY A 62 -6.08 -6.98 -10.55
CA GLY A 62 -5.31 -7.20 -9.33
C GLY A 62 -3.80 -7.07 -9.55
N ARG A 63 -3.28 -7.55 -10.69
CA ARG A 63 -1.88 -7.40 -11.09
C ARG A 63 -1.52 -5.95 -11.37
N ALA A 64 -2.36 -5.22 -12.10
CA ALA A 64 -2.14 -3.80 -12.40
C ALA A 64 -2.10 -2.95 -11.12
N LEU A 65 -3.12 -3.11 -10.26
CA LEU A 65 -3.16 -2.46 -8.94
C LEU A 65 -1.95 -2.82 -8.09
N TYR A 66 -1.55 -4.09 -8.05
CA TYR A 66 -0.36 -4.52 -7.31
C TYR A 66 0.90 -3.82 -7.80
N ASN A 67 1.08 -3.67 -9.12
CA ASN A 67 2.25 -3.04 -9.69
C ASN A 67 2.28 -1.52 -9.48
N GLU A 68 1.12 -0.86 -9.43
CA GLU A 68 1.02 0.56 -9.11
C GLU A 68 1.22 0.85 -7.62
N ALA A 69 0.59 0.04 -6.74
CA ALA A 69 0.52 0.33 -5.31
C ALA A 69 1.59 -0.41 -4.46
N CYS A 70 1.95 -1.64 -4.81
CA CYS A 70 2.70 -2.53 -3.91
C CYS A 70 4.12 -2.83 -4.40
N ALA A 71 4.34 -2.86 -5.72
CA ALA A 71 5.57 -3.37 -6.32
C ALA A 71 6.82 -2.56 -5.95
N ARG A 72 6.70 -1.25 -5.66
CA ARG A 72 7.83 -0.44 -5.21
C ARG A 72 8.56 -1.05 -4.00
N CYS A 73 7.80 -1.68 -3.09
CA CYS A 73 8.35 -2.29 -1.89
C CYS A 73 8.37 -3.83 -1.94
N HIS A 74 7.45 -4.46 -2.66
CA HIS A 74 7.30 -5.92 -2.67
C HIS A 74 7.76 -6.60 -3.98
N GLY A 75 8.19 -5.79 -4.94
CA GLY A 75 8.74 -6.22 -6.23
C GLY A 75 7.70 -6.46 -7.30
N VAL A 76 8.02 -6.09 -8.55
CA VAL A 76 7.14 -6.20 -9.72
C VAL A 76 6.61 -7.63 -9.88
N ASP A 77 5.31 -7.77 -10.14
CA ASP A 77 4.62 -9.05 -10.31
C ASP A 77 4.82 -10.04 -9.15
N ALA A 78 4.92 -9.51 -7.93
CA ALA A 78 5.21 -10.21 -6.68
C ALA A 78 6.59 -10.90 -6.62
N ASN A 79 7.51 -10.50 -7.49
CA ASN A 79 8.90 -10.93 -7.43
C ASN A 79 9.73 -10.01 -6.53
N ASN A 80 9.84 -10.38 -5.25
CA ASN A 80 10.48 -9.54 -4.23
C ASN A 80 12.02 -9.46 -4.28
N ARG A 81 12.68 -10.03 -5.31
CA ARG A 81 14.16 -10.04 -5.38
C ARG A 81 14.69 -8.61 -5.27
N ASN A 82 15.62 -8.39 -4.34
CA ASN A 82 16.27 -7.09 -4.07
C ASN A 82 15.30 -5.96 -3.65
N HIS A 83 14.12 -6.28 -3.12
CA HIS A 83 13.18 -5.29 -2.59
C HIS A 83 13.12 -5.31 -1.06
N VAL A 84 12.77 -4.17 -0.47
CA VAL A 84 12.79 -3.94 0.98
C VAL A 84 11.67 -4.64 1.74
N GLY A 85 10.54 -4.89 1.08
CA GLY A 85 9.37 -5.52 1.67
C GLY A 85 9.47 -7.04 1.71
N PRO A 86 8.72 -7.70 2.62
CA PRO A 86 8.66 -9.16 2.67
C PRO A 86 8.11 -9.75 1.36
N ASN A 87 8.55 -10.98 1.06
CA ASN A 87 8.04 -11.76 -0.05
C ASN A 87 6.58 -12.17 0.18
N LEU A 88 5.65 -11.54 -0.51
CA LEU A 88 4.22 -11.80 -0.36
C LEU A 88 3.79 -13.19 -0.86
N LEU A 89 4.58 -13.85 -1.72
CA LEU A 89 4.36 -15.25 -2.13
C LEU A 89 4.56 -16.25 -0.98
N ARG A 90 5.09 -15.80 0.16
CA ARG A 90 5.31 -16.63 1.35
C ARG A 90 4.16 -16.56 2.36
N LEU A 91 3.17 -15.68 2.17
CA LEU A 91 2.07 -15.47 3.13
C LEU A 91 1.31 -16.77 3.45
N GLN A 92 0.95 -17.55 2.43
CA GLN A 92 0.24 -18.82 2.61
C GLN A 92 1.15 -20.05 2.82
N ARG A 93 2.47 -19.88 3.02
CA ARG A 93 3.41 -21.01 3.11
C ARG A 93 3.03 -21.99 4.22
N GLY A 94 2.54 -21.50 5.35
CA GLY A 94 2.04 -22.33 6.45
C GLY A 94 0.83 -23.16 6.03
N CYS A 95 -0.19 -22.50 5.47
CA CYS A 95 -1.42 -23.16 5.04
C CYS A 95 -1.21 -24.19 3.93
N LYS A 96 -0.15 -24.08 3.11
CA LYS A 96 0.19 -25.12 2.11
C LYS A 96 0.44 -26.51 2.72
N LYS A 97 0.83 -26.58 4.00
CA LYS A 97 1.09 -27.83 4.71
C LYS A 97 -0.14 -28.42 5.39
N VAL A 98 -1.24 -27.67 5.48
CA VAL A 98 -2.50 -28.13 6.07
C VAL A 98 -3.20 -29.01 5.05
N THR A 99 -3.41 -30.28 5.41
CA THR A 99 -4.02 -31.30 4.53
C THR A 99 -5.47 -31.60 4.91
N GLU A 100 -5.88 -31.21 6.11
CA GLU A 100 -7.22 -31.40 6.66
C GLU A 100 -8.19 -30.44 5.95
N PRO A 101 -9.19 -30.96 5.21
CA PRO A 101 -10.06 -30.14 4.35
C PRO A 101 -10.89 -29.14 5.16
N GLU A 102 -11.21 -29.43 6.41
CA GLU A 102 -11.92 -28.53 7.33
C GLU A 102 -11.03 -27.44 7.95
N LEU A 103 -9.71 -27.66 8.05
CA LEU A 103 -8.78 -26.68 8.63
C LEU A 103 -8.15 -25.78 7.58
N LYS A 104 -8.01 -26.27 6.35
CA LYS A 104 -7.37 -25.54 5.25
C LYS A 104 -8.04 -24.18 4.98
N PRO A 105 -9.38 -24.06 4.83
CA PRO A 105 -10.05 -22.77 4.62
C PRO A 105 -9.89 -21.82 5.82
N ARG A 106 -9.86 -22.36 7.05
CA ARG A 106 -9.67 -21.56 8.27
C ARG A 106 -8.28 -20.93 8.30
N CYS A 107 -7.25 -21.72 8.00
CA CYS A 107 -5.89 -21.21 7.88
C CYS A 107 -5.80 -20.11 6.81
N GLU A 108 -6.42 -20.31 5.64
CA GLU A 108 -6.41 -19.31 4.59
C GLU A 108 -7.13 -18.02 5.01
N ALA A 109 -8.26 -18.12 5.71
CA ALA A 109 -8.97 -16.98 6.26
C ALA A 109 -8.11 -16.19 7.28
N ASP A 110 -7.35 -16.87 8.13
CA ASP A 110 -6.42 -16.19 9.06
C ASP A 110 -5.33 -15.39 8.30
N VAL A 111 -4.80 -15.95 7.20
CA VAL A 111 -3.82 -15.25 6.36
C VAL A 111 -4.47 -14.08 5.61
N ASP A 112 -5.71 -14.22 5.17
CA ASP A 112 -6.46 -13.16 4.51
C ASP A 112 -6.76 -12.00 5.47
N HIS A 113 -7.21 -12.30 6.68
CA HIS A 113 -7.43 -11.31 7.72
C HIS A 113 -6.13 -10.54 8.01
N TYR A 114 -5.01 -11.26 8.18
CA TYR A 114 -3.70 -10.64 8.36
C TYR A 114 -3.30 -9.74 7.17
N PHE A 115 -3.54 -10.19 5.93
CA PHE A 115 -3.24 -9.42 4.72
C PHE A 115 -4.09 -8.15 4.66
N ALA A 116 -5.42 -8.27 4.73
CA ALA A 116 -6.34 -7.14 4.62
C ALA A 116 -6.11 -6.11 5.74
N LYS A 117 -5.94 -6.58 6.99
CA LYS A 117 -5.59 -5.70 8.12
C LYS A 117 -4.27 -4.97 7.88
N THR A 118 -3.23 -5.68 7.42
CA THR A 118 -1.92 -5.08 7.16
C THR A 118 -1.97 -4.06 6.03
N VAL A 119 -2.73 -4.31 4.95
CA VAL A 119 -2.91 -3.34 3.86
C VAL A 119 -3.64 -2.10 4.37
N ARG A 120 -4.76 -2.28 5.07
CA ARG A 120 -5.57 -1.17 5.59
C ARG A 120 -4.79 -0.29 6.57
N GLN A 121 -4.12 -0.91 7.53
CA GLN A 121 -3.49 -0.20 8.67
C GLN A 121 -2.01 0.13 8.45
N GLY A 122 -1.39 -0.42 7.39
CA GLY A 122 0.04 -0.31 7.16
C GLY A 122 0.86 -1.06 8.21
N LYS A 123 2.15 -0.73 8.33
CA LYS A 123 3.03 -1.21 9.40
C LYS A 123 3.95 -0.11 9.91
N ARG A 124 3.97 0.05 11.23
CA ARG A 124 4.96 0.86 11.95
C ARG A 124 5.79 -0.03 12.88
N VAL A 125 7.08 0.27 13.01
CA VAL A 125 7.99 -0.38 13.96
C VAL A 125 8.77 0.71 14.66
N LEU A 126 8.76 0.73 16.00
CA LEU A 126 9.38 1.79 16.80
C LEU A 126 8.96 3.20 16.32
N ASP A 127 7.66 3.36 16.07
CA ASP A 127 7.04 4.58 15.53
C ASP A 127 7.51 5.02 14.13
N ILE A 128 8.29 4.21 13.42
CA ILE A 128 8.70 4.47 12.04
C ILE A 128 7.75 3.73 11.09
N GLN A 129 7.20 4.44 10.09
CA GLN A 129 6.36 3.83 9.06
C GLN A 129 7.20 3.08 8.04
N HIS A 130 6.96 1.77 7.94
CA HIS A 130 7.61 0.90 6.95
C HIS A 130 6.68 0.54 5.79
N MET A 131 5.38 0.57 6.02
CA MET A 131 4.35 0.34 5.01
C MET A 131 3.22 1.34 5.23
N PRO A 132 2.80 2.08 4.19
CA PRO A 132 1.71 3.02 4.32
C PRO A 132 0.39 2.31 4.61
N ALA A 133 -0.51 3.01 5.29
CA ALA A 133 -1.89 2.58 5.43
C ALA A 133 -2.64 2.89 4.14
N TRP A 134 -3.37 1.91 3.61
CA TRP A 134 -4.14 2.06 2.37
C TRP A 134 -5.65 2.21 2.60
N GLU A 135 -6.10 2.20 3.86
CA GLU A 135 -7.49 2.49 4.19
C GLU A 135 -7.86 3.91 3.74
N GLY A 136 -9.01 4.04 3.06
CA GLY A 136 -9.44 5.29 2.42
C GLY A 136 -8.79 5.57 1.06
N VAL A 137 -7.73 4.85 0.68
CA VAL A 137 -7.07 4.95 -0.64
C VAL A 137 -7.47 3.79 -1.55
N LEU A 138 -7.46 2.56 -1.03
CA LEU A 138 -7.93 1.37 -1.75
C LEU A 138 -9.25 0.88 -1.15
N GLY A 139 -10.25 0.71 -2.02
CA GLY A 139 -11.48 -0.02 -1.69
C GLY A 139 -11.23 -1.52 -1.53
N GLN A 140 -12.19 -2.24 -0.93
CA GLN A 140 -12.03 -3.66 -0.67
C GLN A 140 -11.92 -4.50 -1.95
N GLU A 141 -12.63 -4.12 -3.00
CA GLU A 141 -12.54 -4.75 -4.32
C GLU A 141 -11.09 -4.73 -4.82
N ALA A 142 -10.41 -3.58 -4.72
CA ALA A 142 -9.02 -3.44 -5.11
C ALA A 142 -8.09 -4.32 -4.26
N VAL A 143 -8.26 -4.30 -2.94
CA VAL A 143 -7.44 -5.10 -2.00
C VAL A 143 -7.61 -6.61 -2.24
N TRP A 144 -8.83 -7.08 -2.47
CA TRP A 144 -9.10 -8.50 -2.74
C TRP A 144 -8.67 -8.94 -4.14
N ALA A 145 -8.73 -8.05 -5.14
CA ALA A 145 -8.16 -8.31 -6.46
C ALA A 145 -6.63 -8.46 -6.37
N ILE A 146 -5.95 -7.56 -5.65
CA ILE A 146 -4.50 -7.66 -5.36
C ILE A 146 -4.19 -9.00 -4.67
N ARG A 147 -4.96 -9.36 -3.64
CA ARG A 147 -4.78 -10.63 -2.92
C ARG A 147 -4.89 -11.83 -3.86
N SER A 148 -5.92 -11.84 -4.70
CA SER A 148 -6.17 -12.92 -5.65
C SER A 148 -5.05 -13.05 -6.70
N PHE A 149 -4.50 -11.92 -7.15
CA PHE A 149 -3.29 -11.91 -7.96
C PHE A 149 -2.12 -12.58 -7.23
N VAL A 150 -1.80 -12.16 -6.00
CA VAL A 150 -0.70 -12.75 -5.19
C VAL A 150 -0.90 -14.25 -4.99
N GLU A 151 -2.12 -14.70 -4.67
CA GLU A 151 -2.47 -16.11 -4.51
C GLU A 151 -2.25 -16.92 -5.80
N SER A 152 -2.61 -16.35 -6.97
CA SER A 152 -2.43 -17.02 -8.26
C SER A 152 -0.95 -17.25 -8.62
N ARG A 153 -0.07 -16.34 -8.18
CA ARG A 153 1.40 -16.43 -8.34
C ARG A 153 2.05 -17.39 -7.35
N SER A 154 1.38 -17.64 -6.24
CA SER A 154 1.93 -18.36 -5.10
C SER A 154 1.82 -19.88 -5.18
N ARG A 155 1.46 -20.44 -6.34
CA ARG A 155 1.27 -21.89 -6.51
C ARG A 155 2.61 -22.63 -6.44
#